data_AF-A0A154IEM7-F1
#
_entry.id   AF-A0A154IEM7-F1
#
_cell.length_a   1.000
_cell.length_b   1.000
_cell.length_c   1.000
_cell.angle_alpha   90.00
_cell.angle_beta   90.00
_cell.angle_gamma   90.00
#
_symmetry.space_group_name_H-M   'P 1'
#
loop_
_entity.id
_entity.type
_entity.pdbx_description
1 polymer ?
#
loop_
_entity_poly.entity_id
_entity_poly.type
_entity_poly.pdbx_seq_one_letter_code
_entity_poly.pdbx_strand_id
1 'polypeptide(L)'
;MGGFSLFHWLVVLIPLTLPLFFIFKNPPAGPNRFGGLPQAMGFGQAISSYFKKYVDFTGRASRSEFWFSAVFVALVSIALYLVDRTATLNWIWLLATFLPSIAMAARRFHDINRSGWHQLLGILFPIGTIAVIVWYCRAPSVDDSRASVF
;
A
#
# COMPACT_ATOMS: atom_id res chain seq x y z
N MET A 1 -10.76 22.20 39.72
CA MET A 1 -10.42 22.27 38.28
C MET A 1 -9.73 20.96 37.93
N GLY A 2 -10.39 20.06 37.19
CA GLY A 2 -9.82 18.75 36.88
C GLY A 2 -8.62 18.91 35.94
N GLY A 3 -7.41 18.67 36.46
CA GLY A 3 -6.19 18.73 35.66
C GLY A 3 -6.13 17.59 34.65
N PHE A 4 -5.63 17.88 33.44
CA PHE A 4 -5.38 16.87 32.43
C PHE A 4 -4.45 15.78 32.99
N SER A 5 -4.97 14.57 33.16
CA SER A 5 -4.16 13.45 33.65
C SER A 5 -3.16 12.97 32.59
N LEU A 6 -2.09 12.29 33.01
CA LEU A 6 -1.11 11.67 32.12
C LEU A 6 -1.78 10.82 31.02
N PHE A 7 -2.89 10.15 31.34
CA PHE A 7 -3.66 9.35 30.38
C PHE A 7 -4.18 10.16 29.19
N HIS A 8 -4.67 11.38 29.43
CA HIS A 8 -5.15 12.26 28.35
C HIS A 8 -4.00 12.65 27.43
N TRP A 9 -2.83 12.95 28.00
CA TRP A 9 -1.63 13.24 27.21
C TRP A 9 -1.17 12.04 26.39
N LEU A 10 -1.25 10.82 26.90
CA LEU A 10 -0.94 9.62 26.12
C LEU A 10 -1.92 9.45 24.95
N VAL A 11 -3.22 9.61 25.18
CA VAL A 11 -4.26 9.48 24.14
C VAL A 11 -4.12 10.54 23.04
N VAL A 12 -3.63 11.73 23.37
CA VAL A 12 -3.44 12.81 22.38
C VAL A 12 -2.09 12.69 21.67
N LEU A 13 -1.00 12.44 22.41
CA LEU A 13 0.35 12.49 21.85
C LEU A 13 0.73 11.21 21.10
N ILE A 14 0.27 10.03 21.53
CA ILE A 14 0.64 8.77 20.86
C ILE A 14 0.14 8.74 19.41
N PRO A 15 -1.14 9.04 19.11
CA PRO A 15 -1.63 9.04 17.74
C PRO A 15 -1.02 10.12 16.84
N LEU A 16 -0.41 11.15 17.43
CA LEU A 16 0.26 12.23 16.71
C LEU A 16 1.73 11.89 16.44
N THR A 17 2.46 11.44 17.46
CA THR A 17 3.92 11.25 17.39
C THR A 17 4.32 9.93 16.72
N LEU A 18 3.58 8.86 16.99
CA LEU A 18 3.87 7.53 16.45
C LEU A 18 3.85 7.49 14.91
N PRO A 19 2.82 7.97 14.20
CA PRO A 19 2.84 7.96 12.74
C PRO A 19 3.95 8.83 12.17
N LEU A 20 4.22 9.99 12.77
CA LEU A 20 5.30 10.89 12.33
C LEU A 20 6.67 10.20 12.39
N PHE A 21 6.95 9.47 13.48
CA PHE A 21 8.19 8.71 13.60
C PHE A 21 8.41 7.74 12.43
N PHE A 22 7.38 6.96 12.05
CA PHE A 22 7.50 6.03 10.91
C PHE A 22 7.55 6.73 9.55
N ILE A 23 6.88 7.88 9.40
CA ILE A 23 6.91 8.69 8.18
C ILE A 23 8.33 9.23 7.93
N PHE A 24 8.98 9.74 8.97
CA PHE A 24 10.34 10.29 8.86
C PHE A 24 11.45 9.24 8.93
N LYS A 25 11.16 8.01 9.40
CA LYS A 25 12.11 6.91 9.32
C LYS A 25 12.43 6.58 7.86
N ASN A 26 13.69 6.74 7.46
CA ASN A 26 14.15 6.41 6.11
C ASN A 26 14.18 4.88 5.88
N PRO A 27 13.98 4.41 4.64
CA PRO A 27 14.19 3.00 4.32
C PRO A 27 15.66 2.60 4.54
N PRO A 28 15.95 1.30 4.74
CA PRO A 28 17.32 0.82 4.85
C PRO A 28 18.16 1.22 3.64
N ALA A 29 19.42 1.57 3.88
CA ALA A 29 20.38 1.88 2.84
C ALA A 29 20.77 0.62 2.05
N GLY A 30 21.31 0.83 0.85
CA GLY A 30 21.75 -0.24 -0.04
C GLY A 30 20.68 -0.71 -1.03
N PRO A 31 20.95 -1.83 -1.73
CA PRO A 31 20.04 -2.37 -2.73
C PRO A 31 18.72 -2.82 -2.13
N ASN A 32 17.69 -2.90 -2.96
CA ASN A 32 16.38 -3.37 -2.54
C ASN A 32 16.43 -4.82 -2.04
N ARG A 33 16.03 -5.05 -0.78
CA ARG A 33 16.07 -6.39 -0.15
C ARG A 33 14.99 -7.37 -0.64
N PHE A 34 14.04 -6.89 -1.44
CA PHE A 34 12.88 -7.67 -1.90
C PHE A 34 13.01 -8.13 -3.35
N GLY A 35 14.21 -8.02 -3.93
CA GLY A 35 14.53 -8.52 -5.27
C GLY A 35 14.66 -7.44 -6.34
N GLY A 36 14.86 -7.89 -7.59
CA GLY A 36 15.10 -7.03 -8.74
C GLY A 36 13.89 -6.16 -9.13
N LEU A 37 14.14 -5.18 -9.99
CA LEU A 37 13.09 -4.25 -10.46
C LEU A 37 11.88 -4.98 -11.06
N PRO A 38 10.65 -4.64 -10.64
CA PRO A 38 9.45 -5.22 -11.23
C PRO A 38 9.24 -4.67 -12.66
N GLN A 39 8.77 -5.52 -13.55
CA GLN A 39 8.47 -5.14 -14.93
C GLN A 39 7.25 -4.21 -15.00
N ALA A 40 7.27 -3.25 -15.93
CA ALA A 40 6.10 -2.47 -16.26
C ALA A 40 5.04 -3.38 -16.91
N MET A 41 3.77 -3.12 -16.63
CA MET A 41 2.65 -3.95 -17.07
C MET A 41 1.58 -3.10 -17.74
N GLY A 42 0.96 -3.61 -18.79
CA GLY A 42 -0.28 -3.05 -19.34
C GLY A 42 -1.49 -3.33 -18.44
N PHE A 43 -2.63 -2.69 -18.72
CA PHE A 43 -3.85 -2.79 -17.90
C PHE A 43 -4.31 -4.25 -17.68
N GLY A 44 -4.47 -5.04 -18.76
CA GLY A 44 -4.90 -6.43 -18.64
C GLY A 44 -3.89 -7.34 -17.93
N GLN A 45 -2.59 -7.08 -18.11
CA GLN A 45 -1.52 -7.80 -17.42
C GLN A 45 -1.54 -7.51 -15.92
N ALA A 46 -1.78 -6.27 -15.52
CA ALA A 46 -1.92 -5.88 -14.12
C ALA A 46 -3.10 -6.59 -13.45
N ILE A 47 -4.26 -6.66 -14.10
CA ILE A 47 -5.43 -7.40 -13.59
C ILE A 47 -5.13 -8.89 -13.47
N SER A 48 -4.49 -9.50 -14.48
CA SER A 48 -4.09 -10.90 -14.42
C SER A 48 -3.10 -11.16 -13.27
N SER A 49 -2.09 -10.29 -13.11
CA SER A 49 -1.13 -10.37 -12.01
C SER A 49 -1.81 -10.22 -10.65
N TYR A 50 -2.77 -9.29 -10.51
CA TYR A 50 -3.53 -9.05 -9.28
C TYR A 50 -4.21 -10.31 -8.76
N PHE A 51 -4.94 -11.01 -9.62
CA PHE A 51 -5.64 -12.24 -9.23
C PHE A 51 -4.73 -13.47 -9.15
N LYS A 52 -3.65 -13.53 -9.95
CA LYS A 52 -2.65 -14.61 -9.84
C LYS A 52 -1.85 -14.54 -8.54
N LYS A 53 -1.52 -13.33 -8.08
CA LYS A 53 -0.76 -13.05 -6.85
C LYS A 53 -1.68 -12.68 -5.69
N TYR A 54 -2.72 -13.48 -5.50
CA TYR A 54 -3.85 -13.15 -4.64
C TYR A 54 -3.47 -12.96 -3.15
N VAL A 55 -2.62 -13.84 -2.62
CA VAL A 55 -2.08 -13.78 -1.24
C VAL A 55 -0.56 -13.86 -1.25
N ASP A 56 0.07 -13.40 -2.33
CA ASP A 56 1.51 -13.34 -2.45
C ASP A 56 2.02 -11.97 -1.99
N PHE A 57 2.66 -11.96 -0.82
CA PHE A 57 3.28 -10.79 -0.20
C PHE A 57 4.76 -10.64 -0.58
N THR A 58 5.30 -11.55 -1.38
CA THR A 58 6.72 -11.59 -1.71
C THR A 58 7.03 -10.80 -2.99
N GLY A 59 8.28 -10.34 -3.10
CA GLY A 59 8.71 -9.55 -4.25
C GLY A 59 8.19 -8.11 -4.27
N ARG A 60 8.19 -7.54 -5.47
CA ARG A 60 7.91 -6.11 -5.74
C ARG A 60 6.75 -5.96 -6.72
N ALA A 61 6.00 -4.87 -6.58
CA ALA A 61 4.97 -4.46 -7.54
C ALA A 61 5.37 -3.16 -8.23
N SER A 62 5.29 -3.15 -9.56
CA SER A 62 5.56 -1.93 -10.34
C SER A 62 4.44 -0.91 -10.14
N ARG A 63 4.74 0.36 -10.43
CA ARG A 63 3.73 1.44 -10.35
C ARG A 63 2.50 1.14 -11.22
N SER A 64 2.74 0.64 -12.43
CA SER A 64 1.67 0.29 -13.37
C SER A 64 0.85 -0.90 -12.89
N GLU A 65 1.48 -1.92 -12.30
CA GLU A 65 0.75 -3.05 -11.70
C GLU A 65 -0.19 -2.53 -10.61
N PHE A 66 0.32 -1.70 -9.69
CA PHE A 66 -0.48 -1.16 -8.59
C PHE A 66 -1.63 -0.25 -9.05
N TRP A 67 -1.34 0.77 -9.87
CA TRP A 67 -2.36 1.77 -10.22
C TRP A 67 -3.41 1.23 -11.18
N PHE A 68 -3.06 0.37 -12.13
CA PHE A 68 -4.07 -0.24 -13.00
C PHE A 68 -4.99 -1.19 -12.24
N SER A 69 -4.47 -1.98 -11.31
CA SER A 69 -5.29 -2.82 -10.44
C SER A 69 -6.17 -1.99 -9.51
N ALA A 70 -5.65 -0.91 -8.92
CA ALA A 70 -6.44 -0.01 -8.08
C ALA A 70 -7.60 0.64 -8.84
N VAL A 71 -7.34 1.13 -10.06
CA VAL A 71 -8.39 1.68 -10.93
C VAL A 71 -9.42 0.61 -11.31
N PHE A 72 -8.98 -0.59 -11.67
CA PHE A 72 -9.88 -1.70 -11.96
C PHE A 72 -10.80 -2.03 -10.77
N VAL A 73 -10.23 -2.17 -9.57
CA VAL A 73 -10.99 -2.44 -8.34
C VAL A 73 -12.00 -1.33 -8.07
N ALA A 74 -11.60 -0.06 -8.21
CA ALA A 74 -12.48 1.08 -8.02
C ALA A 74 -13.63 1.13 -9.04
N LEU A 75 -13.34 0.89 -10.33
CA LEU A 75 -14.35 0.90 -11.38
C LEU A 75 -15.39 -0.21 -11.20
N VAL A 76 -14.97 -1.42 -10.82
CA VAL A 76 -15.92 -2.51 -10.50
C VAL A 76 -16.76 -2.15 -9.28
N SER A 77 -16.16 -1.59 -8.23
CA SER A 77 -16.91 -1.12 -7.05
C SER A 77 -17.98 -0.07 -7.42
N ILE A 78 -17.62 0.90 -8.27
CA ILE A 78 -18.57 1.92 -8.77
C ILE A 78 -19.68 1.28 -9.59
N ALA A 79 -19.35 0.39 -10.53
CA ALA A 79 -20.35 -0.29 -11.35
C ALA A 79 -21.32 -1.11 -10.49
N LEU A 80 -20.82 -1.86 -9.51
CA LEU A 80 -21.66 -2.63 -8.58
C LEU A 80 -22.54 -1.73 -7.72
N TYR A 81 -22.04 -0.58 -7.25
CA TYR A 81 -22.84 0.39 -6.50
C TYR A 81 -24.01 0.96 -7.31
N LEU A 82 -23.82 1.17 -8.61
CA LEU A 82 -24.87 1.69 -9.50
C LEU A 82 -25.93 0.63 -9.84
N VAL A 83 -25.54 -0.63 -9.94
CA VAL A 83 -26.42 -1.74 -10.37
C VAL A 83 -27.16 -2.39 -9.21
N ASP A 84 -26.48 -2.62 -8.07
CA ASP A 84 -27.06 -3.31 -6.91
C ASP A 84 -27.47 -2.33 -5.80
N ARG A 85 -28.79 -2.14 -5.66
CA ARG A 85 -29.38 -1.30 -4.61
C ARG A 85 -29.25 -1.88 -3.20
N THR A 86 -29.04 -3.20 -3.08
CA THR A 86 -28.91 -3.86 -1.77
C THR A 86 -27.50 -3.78 -1.20
N ALA A 87 -26.53 -3.37 -2.02
CA ALA A 87 -25.09 -3.35 -1.73
C ALA A 87 -24.47 -4.74 -1.43
N THR A 88 -25.22 -5.83 -1.53
CA THR A 88 -24.75 -7.20 -1.28
C THR A 88 -23.56 -7.55 -2.18
N LEU A 89 -23.65 -7.23 -3.48
CA LEU A 89 -22.56 -7.49 -4.43
C LEU A 89 -21.32 -6.67 -4.13
N ASN A 90 -21.50 -5.43 -3.64
CA ASN A 90 -20.39 -4.58 -3.26
C ASN A 90 -19.65 -5.15 -2.04
N TRP A 91 -20.37 -5.68 -1.05
CA TRP A 91 -19.76 -6.37 0.10
C TRP A 91 -19.00 -7.63 -0.31
N ILE A 92 -19.56 -8.45 -1.20
CA ILE A 92 -18.86 -9.64 -1.73
C ILE A 92 -17.59 -9.23 -2.46
N TRP A 93 -17.67 -8.20 -3.31
CA TRP A 93 -16.52 -7.66 -4.04
C TRP A 93 -15.43 -7.12 -3.12
N LEU A 94 -15.81 -6.37 -2.08
CA LEU A 94 -14.90 -5.88 -1.06
C LEU A 94 -14.16 -7.02 -0.39
N LEU A 95 -14.86 -8.07 0.03
CA LEU A 95 -14.25 -9.25 0.66
C LEU A 95 -13.32 -10.00 -0.31
N ALA A 96 -13.74 -10.17 -1.57
CA ALA A 96 -12.95 -10.83 -2.60
C ALA A 96 -11.69 -10.04 -3.01
N THR A 97 -11.71 -8.71 -2.89
CA THR A 97 -10.56 -7.87 -3.25
C THR A 97 -9.71 -7.45 -2.06
N PHE A 98 -10.17 -7.70 -0.83
CA PHE A 98 -9.49 -7.29 0.40
C PHE A 98 -8.07 -7.85 0.51
N LEU A 99 -7.92 -9.18 0.45
CA LEU A 99 -6.63 -9.84 0.57
C LEU A 99 -5.64 -9.45 -0.55
N PRO A 100 -6.00 -9.52 -1.85
CA PRO A 100 -5.08 -9.12 -2.91
C PRO A 100 -4.72 -7.64 -2.89
N SER A 101 -5.62 -6.75 -2.41
CA SER A 101 -5.30 -5.33 -2.23
C SER A 101 -4.19 -5.14 -1.19
N ILE A 102 -4.28 -5.82 -0.05
CA ILE A 102 -3.27 -5.78 1.02
C ILE A 102 -1.95 -6.40 0.55
N ALA A 103 -2.01 -7.54 -0.16
CA ALA A 103 -0.83 -8.21 -0.69
C ALA A 103 -0.08 -7.35 -1.71
N MET A 104 -0.81 -6.75 -2.66
CA MET A 104 -0.24 -5.86 -3.65
C MET A 104 0.31 -4.56 -3.04
N ALA A 105 -0.41 -3.95 -2.09
CA ALA A 105 0.06 -2.78 -1.37
C ALA A 105 1.37 -3.06 -0.62
N ALA A 106 1.50 -4.24 0.02
CA ALA A 106 2.74 -4.67 0.65
C ALA A 106 3.90 -4.78 -0.37
N ARG A 107 3.67 -5.44 -1.51
CA ARG A 107 4.65 -5.55 -2.61
C ARG A 107 5.02 -4.18 -3.20
N ARG A 108 4.10 -3.22 -3.21
CA ARG A 108 4.37 -1.84 -3.63
C ARG A 108 5.27 -1.11 -2.63
N PHE A 109 5.10 -1.35 -1.33
CA PHE A 109 6.01 -0.85 -0.30
C PHE A 109 7.41 -1.47 -0.39
N HIS A 110 7.46 -2.75 -0.73
CA HIS A 110 8.71 -3.46 -0.98
C HIS A 110 9.50 -2.81 -2.12
N ASP A 111 8.83 -2.24 -3.13
CA ASP A 111 9.49 -1.57 -4.24
C ASP A 111 10.29 -0.32 -3.83
N ILE A 112 9.93 0.34 -2.73
CA ILE A 112 10.67 1.47 -2.14
C ILE A 112 11.53 1.07 -0.94
N ASN A 113 11.87 -0.23 -0.85
CA ASN A 113 12.65 -0.84 0.23
C ASN A 113 12.04 -0.65 1.64
N ARG A 114 10.73 -0.42 1.75
CA ARG A 114 10.00 -0.34 3.02
C ARG A 114 9.27 -1.64 3.31
N SER A 115 8.94 -1.91 4.57
CA SER A 115 8.12 -3.08 4.91
C SER A 115 6.64 -2.83 4.56
N GLY A 116 5.93 -3.88 4.14
CA GLY A 116 4.49 -3.80 3.85
C GLY A 116 3.62 -3.32 5.03
N TRP A 117 4.08 -3.51 6.27
CA TRP A 117 3.43 -3.01 7.49
C TRP A 117 3.19 -1.50 7.50
N HIS A 118 3.93 -0.72 6.71
CA HIS A 118 3.72 0.74 6.62
C HIS A 118 2.34 1.12 6.07
N GLN A 119 1.62 0.21 5.40
CA GLN A 119 0.24 0.45 4.98
C GLN A 119 -0.72 0.69 6.15
N LEU A 120 -0.43 0.13 7.34
CA LEU A 120 -1.24 0.35 8.54
C LEU A 120 -1.25 1.81 8.98
N LEU A 121 -0.21 2.59 8.64
CA LEU A 121 -0.19 4.01 8.92
C LEU A 121 -1.32 4.73 8.20
N GLY A 122 -1.64 4.33 6.97
CA GLY A 122 -2.71 4.91 6.19
C GLY A 122 -4.11 4.51 6.64
N ILE A 123 -4.24 3.36 7.32
CA ILE A 123 -5.51 2.85 7.84
C ILE A 123 -5.81 3.43 9.23
N LEU A 124 -4.79 3.54 10.10
CA LEU A 124 -4.96 3.91 11.50
C LEU A 124 -4.85 5.41 11.76
N PHE A 125 -4.13 6.16 10.90
CA PHE A 125 -3.86 7.58 11.13
C PHE A 125 -4.18 8.41 9.88
N PRO A 126 -5.03 9.45 9.98
CA PRO A 126 -5.36 10.32 8.83
C PRO A 126 -4.13 10.95 8.16
N ILE A 127 -3.14 11.39 8.95
CA ILE A 127 -1.87 11.93 8.45
C ILE A 127 -1.07 10.85 7.70
N GLY A 128 -1.14 9.60 8.17
CA GLY A 128 -0.50 8.46 7.53
C GLY A 128 -1.07 8.14 6.15
N THR A 129 -2.35 8.43 5.89
CA THR A 129 -2.98 8.19 4.58
C THR A 129 -2.29 8.98 3.49
N ILE A 130 -2.00 10.27 3.74
CA ILE A 130 -1.30 11.12 2.78
C ILE A 130 0.12 10.59 2.52
N ALA A 131 0.85 10.22 3.57
CA ALA A 131 2.21 9.67 3.44
C ALA A 131 2.23 8.37 2.62
N VAL A 132 1.26 7.47 2.87
CA VAL A 132 1.11 6.20 2.14
C VAL A 132 0.79 6.43 0.66
N ILE A 133 -0.11 7.35 0.33
CA ILE A 133 -0.42 7.70 -1.07
C ILE A 133 0.83 8.24 -1.78
N VAL A 134 1.56 9.16 -1.14
CA VAL A 134 2.82 9.68 -1.68
C VAL A 134 3.81 8.54 -1.94
N TRP A 135 3.93 7.59 -1.02
CA TRP A 135 4.80 6.42 -1.18
C TRP A 135 4.38 5.51 -2.32
N TYR A 136 3.09 5.30 -2.57
CA TYR A 136 2.63 4.54 -3.73
C TYR A 136 3.05 5.19 -5.07
N CYS A 137 3.16 6.52 -5.10
CA CYS A 137 3.64 7.27 -6.27
C CYS A 137 5.18 7.30 -6.42
N ARG A 138 5.98 6.93 -5.40
CA ARG A 138 7.45 7.07 -5.44
C ARG A 138 8.16 6.15 -6.43
N ALA A 139 9.35 6.52 -6.85
CA ALA A 139 10.14 5.72 -7.78
C ALA A 139 10.67 4.46 -7.09
N PRO A 140 10.90 3.35 -7.81
CA PRO A 140 11.54 2.18 -7.24
C PRO A 140 12.88 2.55 -6.61
N SER A 141 13.22 1.91 -5.49
CA SER A 141 14.57 2.01 -4.94
C SER A 141 15.58 1.34 -5.88
N VAL A 142 16.84 1.76 -5.76
CA VAL A 142 17.98 1.16 -6.48
C VAL A 142 18.06 -0.34 -6.17
N ASP A 143 18.38 -1.14 -7.19
CA ASP A 143 18.70 -2.56 -7.07
C ASP A 143 20.11 -2.83 -7.65
N ASP A 144 20.68 -3.99 -7.30
CA ASP A 144 22.04 -4.38 -7.71
C ASP A 144 22.18 -4.52 -9.22
N SER A 145 21.07 -4.75 -9.95
CA SER A 145 21.09 -4.89 -11.42
C SER A 145 21.54 -3.63 -12.16
N ARG A 146 21.43 -2.45 -11.51
CA ARG A 146 22.02 -1.20 -12.03
C ARG A 146 23.49 -0.99 -11.62
N ALA A 147 23.92 -1.63 -10.53
CA ALA A 147 25.28 -1.52 -10.02
C ALA A 147 26.26 -2.42 -10.79
N SER A 148 25.79 -3.52 -11.39
CA SER A 148 26.61 -4.47 -12.14
C SER A 148 26.77 -4.17 -13.64
N VAL A 149 26.24 -3.03 -14.12
CA VAL A 149 26.32 -2.60 -15.54
C VAL A 149 27.48 -1.61 -15.76
N PHE A 150 28.20 -1.25 -14.70
CA PHE A 150 29.44 -0.46 -14.73
C PHE A 150 30.56 -1.22 -14.02
#